data_AF-A0A7W9YXT4-F1
#
_entry.id   AF-A0A7W9YXT4-F1
#
_cell.length_a   1.000
_cell.length_b   1.000
_cell.length_c   1.000
_cell.angle_alpha   90.00
_cell.angle_beta   90.00
_cell.angle_gamma   90.00
#
_symmetry.space_group_name_H-M   'P 1'
#
loop_
_entity.id
_entity.type
_entity.pdbx_description
1 polymer ?
#
loop_
_entity_poly.entity_id
_entity_poly.type
_entity_poly.pdbx_seq_one_letter_code
_entity_poly.pdbx_strand_id
1 'polypeptide(L)' 'MVDGLYLARHADVITFIIRWAVTPQASAKHAVAALRESAPEGTPILAVLNQQERAKLFGYYSYSDYYVD' A
#
# COMPACT_ATOMS: atom_id res chain seq x y z
N MET A 1 -11.07 13.33 13.24
CA MET A 1 -10.08 12.59 12.45
C MET A 1 -8.73 13.21 12.77
N VAL A 2 -7.76 12.46 13.29
CA VAL A 2 -6.40 12.99 13.53
C VAL A 2 -5.63 12.90 12.22
N ASP A 3 -4.94 13.99 11.84
CA ASP A 3 -4.13 14.05 10.62
C ASP A 3 -2.88 13.15 10.76
N GLY A 4 -2.61 12.34 9.74
CA GLY A 4 -1.48 11.42 9.71
C GLY A 4 -0.13 12.14 9.76
N LEU A 5 -0.03 13.37 9.23
CA LEU A 5 1.20 14.17 9.30
C LEU A 5 1.53 14.64 10.71
N TYR A 6 0.51 14.87 11.54
CA TYR A 6 0.70 15.24 12.94
C TYR A 6 1.27 14.07 13.74
N LEU A 7 0.75 12.86 13.51
CA LEU A 7 1.23 11.64 14.15
C LEU A 7 2.62 11.21 13.67
N ALA A 8 2.96 11.48 12.40
CA ALA A 8 4.25 11.13 11.83
C ALA A 8 5.45 11.65 12.62
N ARG A 9 5.30 12.80 13.31
CA ARG A 9 6.33 13.44 14.15
C ARG A 9 6.77 12.60 15.35
N HIS A 10 5.95 11.64 15.76
CA HIS A 10 6.18 10.81 16.93
C HIS A 10 6.20 9.31 16.59
N ALA A 11 6.21 8.97 15.30
CA ALA A 11 6.16 7.59 14.85
C ALA A 11 7.58 7.01 14.74
N ASP A 12 7.79 5.82 15.30
CA ASP A 12 9.01 5.04 15.10
C ASP A 12 9.03 4.36 13.72
N VAL A 13 7.85 4.17 13.12
CA VAL A 13 7.66 3.56 11.78
C VAL A 13 6.37 4.06 11.14
N ILE A 14 6.40 4.27 9.83
CA ILE A 14 5.24 4.70 9.05
C ILE A 14 4.97 3.68 7.96
N THR A 15 3.72 3.19 7.89
CA THR A 15 3.26 2.35 6.78
C THR A 15 2.30 3.16 5.91
N PHE A 16 2.68 3.39 4.65
CA PHE A 16 1.89 4.14 3.68
C PHE A 16 1.16 3.18 2.73
N ILE A 17 -0.15 3.03 2.93
CA ILE A 17 -1.00 2.14 2.12
C ILE A 17 -1.44 2.87 0.85
N ILE A 18 -1.13 2.28 -0.30
CA ILE A 18 -1.48 2.79 -1.63
C ILE A 18 -2.43 1.80 -2.28
N ARG A 19 -3.59 2.26 -2.74
CA ARG A 19 -4.48 1.41 -3.54
C ARG A 19 -3.88 1.21 -4.93
N TRP A 20 -3.59 -0.04 -5.27
CA TRP A 20 -3.02 -0.44 -6.56
C TRP A 20 -3.92 0.00 -7.72
N ALA A 21 -3.30 0.41 -8.84
CA ALA A 21 -3.95 0.84 -10.09
C ALA A 21 -4.97 1.99 -10.00
N VAL A 22 -5.25 2.51 -8.82
CA VAL A 22 -6.22 3.60 -8.59
C VAL A 22 -5.52 4.87 -8.13
N THR A 23 -4.47 4.75 -7.31
CA THR A 23 -3.78 5.92 -6.75
C THR A 23 -2.80 6.50 -7.78
N PRO A 24 -2.91 7.78 -8.16
CA PRO A 24 -1.95 8.40 -9.07
C PRO A 24 -0.54 8.42 -8.48
N GLN A 25 0.47 8.19 -9.32
CA GLN A 25 1.87 8.19 -8.88
C GLN A 25 2.29 9.54 -8.29
N ALA A 26 1.81 10.66 -8.85
CA ALA A 26 2.09 12.00 -8.33
C ALA A 26 1.57 12.17 -6.90
N SER A 27 0.35 11.70 -6.61
CA SER A 27 -0.23 11.73 -5.27
C SER A 27 0.59 10.89 -4.29
N ALA A 28 1.03 9.69 -4.69
CA ALA A 28 1.89 8.86 -3.85
C ALA A 28 3.25 9.52 -3.57
N LYS A 29 3.85 10.16 -4.57
CA LYS A 29 5.12 10.91 -4.41
C LYS A 29 4.96 12.09 -3.44
N HIS A 30 3.91 12.89 -3.60
CA HIS A 30 3.64 14.02 -2.70
C HIS A 30 3.40 13.57 -1.27
N ALA A 31 2.64 12.48 -1.07
CA ALA A 31 2.39 11.93 0.26
C ALA A 31 3.68 11.44 0.94
N VAL A 32 4.55 10.73 0.21
CA VAL A 32 5.84 10.29 0.75
C VAL A 32 6.75 11.48 1.08
N ALA A 33 6.76 12.54 0.26
CA ALA A 33 7.54 13.74 0.55
C ALA A 33 7.05 14.42 1.84
N ALA A 34 5.74 14.63 1.98
CA ALA A 34 5.16 15.23 3.18
C ALA A 34 5.42 14.40 4.45
N LEU A 35 5.38 13.07 4.35
CA LEU A 35 5.74 12.17 5.45
C LEU A 35 7.22 12.27 5.81
N ARG A 36 8.13 12.37 4.84
CA ARG A 36 9.56 12.57 5.09
C ARG A 36 9.87 13.92 5.73
N GLU A 37 9.14 14.96 5.38
CA GLU A 37 9.27 16.29 5.97
C GLU A 37 8.74 16.34 7.41
N SER A 38 7.74 15.51 7.72
CA SER A 38 7.07 15.52 9.02
C SER A 38 7.65 14.51 10.01
N ALA A 39 8.22 13.40 9.54
CA ALA A 39 8.77 12.35 10.38
C ALA A 39 10.17 12.70 10.90
N PRO A 40 10.56 12.22 12.10
CA PRO A 40 11.94 12.29 12.55
C PRO A 40 12.92 11.66 11.56
N GLU A 41 14.13 12.19 11.49
CA GLU A 41 15.19 11.64 10.64
C GLU A 41 15.44 10.16 10.97
N GLY A 42 15.58 9.33 9.94
CA GLY A 42 15.78 7.89 10.10
C GLY A 42 14.50 7.06 10.27
N THR A 43 13.32 7.69 10.41
CA THR A 43 12.04 6.96 10.51
C THR A 43 11.76 6.19 9.21
N PRO A 44 11.67 4.85 9.24
CA PRO A 44 11.38 4.05 8.06
C PRO A 44 9.94 4.28 7.57
N ILE A 45 9.81 4.50 6.25
CA ILE A 45 8.52 4.57 5.56
C ILE A 45 8.39 3.37 4.64
N LEU A 46 7.44 2.49 4.95
CA LEU A 46 7.11 1.29 4.18
C LEU A 46 5.88 1.57 3.30
N ALA A 47 6.07 1.61 1.98
CA ALA A 47 4.97 1.75 1.04
C ALA A 47 4.38 0.37 0.69
N VAL A 48 3.07 0.21 0.88
CA VAL A 48 2.36 -1.05 0.63
C VAL A 48 1.33 -0.84 -0.46
N LEU A 49 1.45 -1.59 -1.57
CA LEU A 49 0.46 -1.63 -2.62
C LEU A 49 -0.64 -2.63 -2.23
N ASN A 50 -1.81 -2.12 -1.86
CA ASN A 50 -2.95 -2.93 -1.44
C ASN A 50 -3.94 -3.13 -2.60
N GLN A 51 -4.81 -4.14 -2.49
CA GLN A 51 -5.83 -4.50 -3.49
C GLN A 51 -5.26 -4.77 -4.88
N GLN A 52 -4.04 -5.31 -4.93
CA GLN A 52 -3.54 -5.87 -6.17
C GLN A 52 -4.38 -7.12 -6.51
N GLU A 53 -5.17 -7.06 -7.57
CA GLU A 53 -5.93 -8.22 -8.03
C GLU A 53 -4.96 -9.35 -8.43
N ARG A 54 -4.86 -10.38 -7.60
CA ARG A 54 -4.16 -11.65 -7.93
C ARG A 54 -4.94 -12.53 -8.91
N ALA A 55 -6.16 -12.13 -9.28
CA ALA A 55 -7.17 -12.97 -9.94
C ALA A 55 -6.75 -13.52 -11.32
N LYS A 56 -5.67 -13.04 -11.94
CA LYS A 56 -5.22 -13.53 -13.26
C LYS A 56 -4.04 -14.49 -13.25
N LEU A 57 -3.38 -14.74 -12.11
CA LEU A 57 -2.23 -15.66 -12.07
C LEU A 57 -2.60 -17.13 -11.81
N PHE A 58 -3.78 -17.41 -11.24
CA PHE A 58 -4.20 -18.77 -10.87
C PHE A 58 -5.40 -19.30 -11.67
N GLY A 59 -5.87 -18.55 -12.67
CA GLY A 59 -7.14 -18.81 -13.37
C GLY A 59 -7.13 -19.87 -14.48
N TYR A 60 -6.04 -20.63 -14.67
CA TYR A 60 -5.97 -21.67 -15.72
C TYR A 60 -5.97 -23.12 -15.20
N TYR A 61 -6.02 -23.36 -13.89
CA TYR A 61 -5.88 -24.71 -13.30
C TYR A 61 -7.06 -25.18 -12.43
N SER A 62 -8.25 -24.59 -12.56
CA SER A 62 -9.42 -25.08 -11.83
C SER A 62 -10.66 -25.04 -12.72
N TYR A 63 -10.74 -26.01 -13.62
CA TYR A 63 -11.97 -26.33 -14.34
C TYR A 63 -12.23 -27.85 -14.44
N SER A 64 -11.52 -28.68 -13.66
CA SER A 64 -11.63 -30.15 -13.75
C SER A 64 -12.21 -30.84 -12.51
N ASP A 65 -12.41 -30.14 -11.38
CA ASP A 65 -12.80 -30.80 -10.12
C ASP A 65 -14.31 -31.06 -9.95
N TYR A 66 -15.15 -30.70 -10.94
CA TYR A 66 -16.61 -30.94 -10.88
C TYR A 66 -17.07 -32.17 -11.69
N TYR A 67 -16.14 -32.99 -12.22
CA TYR A 67 -16.45 -34.20 -13.00
C TYR A 67 -15.65 -35.45 -12.57
N VAL A 68 -15.14 -35.50 -11.35
CA VAL A 68 -14.52 -36.72 -10.81
C VAL A 68 -15.57 -37.52 -10.04
N ASP A 69 -16.24 -38.41 -10.77
CA ASP A 69 -17.03 -39.56 -10.30
C ASP A 69 -16.16 -40.54 -9.48
#